data_AF-A0A7V2QG76-F1
#
_entry.id   AF-A0A7V2QG76-F1
#
_cell.length_a   1.000
_cell.length_b   1.000
_cell.length_c   1.000
_cell.angle_alpha   90.00
_cell.angle_beta   90.00
_cell.angle_gamma   90.00
#
_symmetry.space_group_name_H-M   'P 1'
#
loop_
_entity.id
_entity.type
_entity.pdbx_description
1 polymer ?
#
loop_
_entity_poly.entity_id
_entity_poly.type
_entity_poly.pdbx_seq_one_letter_code
_entity_poly.pdbx_strand_id
1 'polypeptide(L)'
;MVRYEVRAVPRVEEPEDRRAIFRAARALFRERLAPPDAGFGEVDYDPNALPQTALALLALALLAAYGHRVARSEDEVTVLAALWERWEQARWRRTLRAHGGGPLLEVPEIWREAQDRIERALVAASLGRLFAAPKEVAAWWGAHFPLRTRMADGRQLDSIWLAHRLTALFPAPEGSRWLLPPIVPDPLADVVMARYREGLGDLTAAALPTAEEIKQAGTAARRLAEEAGGPVVIDPVQTPELAVLAWPARLVAEVLPRLSEAAAPGAEEAAKAALETVAGWLEGTAHALPDGVARSWLAAWQGALPHPERTLLLRPFLARFYRLQADRLPEGAATDRAGALNNLGIALSALGRREEALAATKEAVEHYRQLAEANPQAFRPDLAMSLNNLGNVLSALGRREEALAATKEAVDLYRQLAQANPQAFLPYLATSLNNLGAMLSELG
;
A
#
# COMPACT_ATOMS: atom_id res chain seq x y z
N MET A 1 29.32 20.23 21.62
CA MET A 1 30.10 19.08 21.11
C MET A 1 29.41 17.80 21.54
N VAL A 2 28.71 17.14 20.62
CA VAL A 2 28.28 15.72 20.73
C VAL A 2 28.44 15.14 19.32
N ARG A 3 28.82 13.85 19.20
CA ARG A 3 28.94 13.14 17.92
C ARG A 3 27.74 12.23 17.70
N TYR A 4 27.30 12.17 16.45
CA TYR A 4 26.86 10.96 15.75
C TYR A 4 27.22 11.13 14.27
N GLU A 5 27.54 10.12 13.46
CA GLU A 5 28.24 8.84 13.69
C GLU A 5 28.72 8.41 12.29
N VAL A 6 29.90 7.81 12.12
CA VAL A 6 30.33 7.35 10.78
C VAL A 6 29.84 5.94 10.53
N ARG A 7 28.80 5.79 9.70
CA ARG A 7 28.46 4.51 9.07
C ARG A 7 29.11 4.41 7.69
N ALA A 8 29.44 3.18 7.29
CA ALA A 8 30.26 2.91 6.11
C ALA A 8 29.50 3.17 4.79
N VAL A 9 30.27 3.40 3.73
CA VAL A 9 29.76 3.47 2.35
C VAL A 9 29.29 2.08 1.92
N PRO A 10 28.10 1.93 1.29
CA PRO A 10 27.63 0.65 0.76
C PRO A 10 28.53 0.09 -0.35
N ARG A 11 28.45 -1.23 -0.59
CA ARG A 11 29.14 -1.91 -1.70
C ARG A 11 28.29 -1.81 -2.97
N VAL A 12 28.90 -1.75 -4.15
CA VAL A 12 28.21 -1.31 -5.38
C VAL A 12 27.79 -2.48 -6.30
N GLU A 13 27.70 -3.67 -5.75
CA GLU A 13 27.49 -4.94 -6.47
C GLU A 13 25.98 -5.23 -6.71
N GLU A 14 25.12 -4.90 -5.75
CA GLU A 14 23.66 -5.05 -5.83
C GLU A 14 22.95 -3.94 -6.65
N PRO A 15 21.79 -4.22 -7.27
CA PRO A 15 20.97 -3.21 -7.96
C PRO A 15 20.43 -2.09 -7.05
N GLU A 16 20.14 -2.38 -5.77
CA GLU A 16 19.57 -1.39 -4.85
C GLU A 16 20.62 -0.49 -4.18
N ASP A 17 21.82 -0.99 -3.85
CA ASP A 17 22.92 -0.12 -3.40
C ASP A 17 23.30 0.92 -4.47
N ARG A 18 23.26 0.50 -5.75
CA ARG A 18 23.33 1.41 -6.89
C ARG A 18 22.23 2.48 -6.81
N ARG A 19 20.96 2.08 -6.69
CA ARG A 19 19.79 2.98 -6.67
C ARG A 19 19.80 4.00 -5.53
N ALA A 20 20.19 3.60 -4.32
CA ALA A 20 20.29 4.48 -3.16
C ALA A 20 21.26 5.65 -3.41
N ILE A 21 22.37 5.37 -4.09
CA ILE A 21 23.39 6.33 -4.49
C ILE A 21 22.85 7.30 -5.57
N PHE A 22 21.86 6.92 -6.39
CA PHE A 22 21.19 7.80 -7.36
C PHE A 22 20.35 8.89 -6.67
N ARG A 23 19.47 8.49 -5.75
CA ARG A 23 18.46 9.38 -5.15
C ARG A 23 19.06 10.53 -4.35
N ALA A 24 20.18 10.26 -3.67
CA ALA A 24 20.87 11.24 -2.84
C ALA A 24 21.26 12.53 -3.61
N ALA A 25 21.60 12.42 -4.90
CA ALA A 25 21.97 13.55 -5.75
C ALA A 25 20.95 14.66 -5.73
N ARG A 26 19.75 14.25 -6.12
CA ARG A 26 18.77 15.17 -6.69
C ARG A 26 18.10 15.98 -5.60
N ALA A 27 18.00 15.40 -4.40
CA ALA A 27 17.62 16.09 -3.18
C ALA A 27 18.54 17.28 -2.91
N LEU A 28 19.84 17.05 -2.71
CA LEU A 28 20.80 18.10 -2.32
C LEU A 28 21.15 19.08 -3.45
N PHE A 29 20.92 18.67 -4.71
CA PHE A 29 20.94 19.56 -5.87
C PHE A 29 19.71 20.50 -5.88
N ARG A 30 18.48 19.95 -5.81
CA ARG A 30 17.23 20.74 -5.73
C ARG A 30 17.19 21.68 -4.52
N GLU A 31 17.58 21.20 -3.35
CA GLU A 31 17.47 21.91 -2.06
C GLU A 31 18.28 23.22 -2.02
N ARG A 32 19.26 23.37 -2.91
CA ARG A 32 20.27 24.43 -2.79
C ARG A 32 20.46 25.30 -4.03
N LEU A 33 20.15 24.78 -5.22
CA LEU A 33 20.77 25.23 -6.47
C LEU A 33 19.78 25.61 -7.60
N ALA A 34 18.47 25.70 -7.32
CA ALA A 34 17.44 26.04 -8.31
C ALA A 34 16.73 27.39 -8.00
N PRO A 35 16.49 28.27 -9.00
CA PRO A 35 15.59 29.43 -8.94
C PRO A 35 14.14 29.01 -9.32
N PRO A 36 13.12 29.90 -9.27
CA PRO A 36 11.73 29.45 -9.34
C PRO A 36 11.05 29.36 -10.74
N ASP A 37 11.73 29.66 -11.85
CA ASP A 37 11.05 30.08 -13.11
C ASP A 37 11.40 29.34 -14.43
N ALA A 38 12.14 28.23 -14.46
CA ALA A 38 12.57 27.55 -15.72
C ALA A 38 12.46 25.99 -15.76
N GLY A 39 12.04 25.35 -14.66
CA GLY A 39 11.69 23.93 -14.50
C GLY A 39 12.81 22.86 -14.33
N PHE A 40 13.59 22.76 -13.22
CA PHE A 40 14.63 21.71 -13.01
C PHE A 40 13.90 20.48 -12.28
N GLY A 41 12.98 19.69 -12.93
CA GLY A 41 12.05 18.59 -12.39
C GLY A 41 12.30 17.02 -12.53
N GLU A 42 11.65 16.13 -11.75
CA GLU A 42 12.15 14.78 -11.30
C GLU A 42 12.58 13.63 -12.31
N VAL A 43 13.52 12.76 -11.85
CA VAL A 43 13.88 11.39 -12.35
C VAL A 43 14.32 10.47 -11.19
N ASP A 44 13.92 9.19 -11.22
CA ASP A 44 14.57 8.07 -10.51
C ASP A 44 14.52 6.83 -11.42
N TYR A 45 15.63 6.10 -11.62
CA TYR A 45 15.70 5.01 -12.60
C TYR A 45 15.40 3.61 -12.03
N ASP A 46 15.12 2.65 -12.92
CA ASP A 46 15.07 1.22 -12.61
C ASP A 46 16.45 0.69 -12.16
N PRO A 47 16.57 0.05 -10.97
CA PRO A 47 17.82 -0.55 -10.51
C PRO A 47 18.42 -1.61 -11.46
N ASN A 48 17.60 -2.24 -12.31
CA ASN A 48 18.01 -3.31 -13.24
C ASN A 48 18.43 -2.82 -14.63
N ALA A 49 18.02 -1.61 -15.02
CA ALA A 49 18.39 -0.98 -16.30
C ALA A 49 19.19 0.33 -16.13
N LEU A 50 19.50 0.71 -14.89
CA LEU A 50 20.80 1.28 -14.52
C LEU A 50 21.89 0.21 -14.79
N PRO A 51 22.94 0.50 -15.57
CA PRO A 51 23.99 -0.48 -15.85
C PRO A 51 24.80 -0.79 -14.59
N GLN A 52 25.35 -2.01 -14.49
CA GLN A 52 26.20 -2.44 -13.36
C GLN A 52 27.43 -1.54 -13.15
N THR A 53 27.84 -0.75 -14.15
CA THR A 53 28.90 0.25 -14.05
C THR A 53 28.57 1.33 -13.03
N ALA A 54 29.15 1.20 -11.84
CA ALA A 54 29.05 2.12 -10.70
C ALA A 54 29.20 3.62 -11.03
N LEU A 55 29.88 3.96 -12.13
CA LEU A 55 30.10 5.33 -12.61
C LEU A 55 28.82 6.17 -12.74
N ALA A 56 27.74 5.57 -13.24
CA ALA A 56 26.45 6.24 -13.47
C ALA A 56 25.74 6.66 -12.17
N LEU A 57 26.27 6.24 -11.02
CA LEU A 57 25.63 6.36 -9.71
C LEU A 57 26.59 7.09 -8.76
N LEU A 58 27.89 6.82 -8.81
CA LEU A 58 28.93 7.63 -8.18
C LEU A 58 28.76 9.13 -8.52
N ALA A 59 28.42 9.45 -9.77
CA ALA A 59 28.11 10.81 -10.23
C ALA A 59 26.97 11.48 -9.43
N LEU A 60 26.07 10.68 -8.86
CA LEU A 60 24.92 11.15 -8.09
C LEU A 60 25.16 11.16 -6.57
N ALA A 61 25.98 10.28 -5.99
CA ALA A 61 26.54 10.55 -4.65
C ALA A 61 27.33 11.88 -4.61
N LEU A 62 27.94 12.30 -5.73
CA LEU A 62 28.69 13.55 -5.81
C LEU A 62 27.79 14.80 -5.86
N LEU A 63 26.71 14.78 -6.63
CA LEU A 63 25.65 15.81 -6.55
C LEU A 63 25.05 15.88 -5.13
N ALA A 64 25.00 14.75 -4.42
CA ALA A 64 24.49 14.69 -3.06
C ALA A 64 25.41 15.42 -2.08
N ALA A 65 26.59 14.86 -1.82
CA ALA A 65 27.47 15.31 -0.75
C ALA A 65 27.95 16.77 -0.92
N TYR A 66 27.89 17.32 -2.14
CA TYR A 66 28.36 18.66 -2.48
C TYR A 66 27.26 19.67 -2.83
N GLY A 67 25.98 19.29 -2.84
CA GLY A 67 24.84 20.23 -3.05
C GLY A 67 24.82 21.40 -2.06
N HIS A 68 25.28 21.15 -0.82
CA HIS A 68 26.38 21.88 -0.19
C HIS A 68 26.70 23.33 -0.67
N ARG A 69 27.18 23.45 -1.94
CA ARG A 69 28.06 24.55 -2.43
C ARG A 69 27.97 24.99 -3.94
N VAL A 70 27.15 24.44 -4.85
CA VAL A 70 27.44 24.50 -6.33
C VAL A 70 26.58 25.43 -7.23
N ALA A 71 25.54 24.94 -7.91
CA ALA A 71 24.89 25.54 -9.09
C ALA A 71 23.65 26.47 -8.83
N ARG A 72 22.90 26.91 -9.86
CA ARG A 72 21.95 28.07 -9.81
C ARG A 72 20.78 28.19 -10.83
N SER A 73 20.45 27.27 -11.75
CA SER A 73 19.43 27.51 -12.81
C SER A 73 18.19 26.61 -12.74
N GLU A 74 17.17 26.87 -13.58
CA GLU A 74 15.98 25.99 -13.68
C GLU A 74 15.75 25.25 -15.04
N ASP A 75 16.59 25.37 -16.06
CA ASP A 75 16.64 24.53 -17.30
C ASP A 75 16.87 22.97 -17.17
N GLU A 76 16.85 22.36 -15.97
CA GLU A 76 18.07 21.57 -15.40
C GLU A 76 17.58 20.07 -15.56
N VAL A 77 16.42 19.84 -15.00
CA VAL A 77 15.85 18.58 -14.61
C VAL A 77 14.45 18.55 -15.31
N THR A 78 13.97 19.60 -16.03
CA THR A 78 13.16 19.42 -17.28
C THR A 78 13.92 18.51 -18.25
N VAL A 79 15.24 18.70 -18.35
CA VAL A 79 16.13 17.75 -19.04
C VAL A 79 16.12 16.36 -18.38
N LEU A 80 15.88 16.23 -17.07
CA LEU A 80 15.61 14.94 -16.42
C LEU A 80 14.21 14.39 -16.73
N ALA A 81 13.11 15.12 -16.62
CA ALA A 81 11.78 14.65 -17.05
C ALA A 81 11.79 14.19 -18.53
N ALA A 82 12.52 14.90 -19.39
CA ALA A 82 12.79 14.47 -20.76
C ALA A 82 13.69 13.22 -20.84
N LEU A 83 14.68 13.06 -19.96
CA LEU A 83 15.47 11.82 -19.84
C LEU A 83 14.65 10.65 -19.31
N TRP A 84 13.69 10.85 -18.40
CA TRP A 84 12.73 9.84 -17.93
C TRP A 84 11.87 9.34 -19.09
N GLU A 85 11.17 10.25 -19.77
CA GLU A 85 10.31 9.90 -20.90
C GLU A 85 11.12 9.20 -22.01
N ARG A 86 12.30 9.73 -22.35
CA ARG A 86 13.21 9.15 -23.34
C ARG A 86 13.71 7.75 -22.95
N TRP A 87 13.87 7.48 -21.66
CA TRP A 87 14.40 6.22 -21.14
C TRP A 87 13.31 5.15 -21.02
N GLU A 88 12.10 5.48 -20.52
CA GLU A 88 10.96 4.56 -20.53
C GLU A 88 10.48 4.28 -21.96
N GLN A 89 10.42 5.29 -22.84
CA GLN A 89 10.20 5.02 -24.27
C GLN A 89 11.29 4.10 -24.85
N ALA A 90 12.55 4.17 -24.40
CA ALA A 90 13.60 3.24 -24.83
C ALA A 90 13.50 1.84 -24.20
N ARG A 91 12.85 1.68 -23.04
CA ARG A 91 12.44 0.39 -22.47
C ARG A 91 11.34 -0.22 -23.36
N TRP A 92 10.21 0.45 -23.51
CA TRP A 92 9.08 0.02 -24.35
C TRP A 92 9.46 -0.31 -25.79
N ARG A 93 10.24 0.54 -26.46
CA ARG A 93 10.71 0.33 -27.84
C ARG A 93 11.56 -0.95 -27.97
N ARG A 94 12.30 -1.36 -26.93
CA ARG A 94 13.04 -2.64 -26.92
C ARG A 94 12.10 -3.82 -26.71
N THR A 95 11.26 -3.78 -25.67
CA THR A 95 10.35 -4.88 -25.32
C THR A 95 9.38 -5.19 -26.47
N LEU A 96 8.83 -4.18 -27.14
CA LEU A 96 7.92 -4.38 -28.28
C LEU A 96 8.63 -4.86 -29.55
N ARG A 97 9.90 -4.49 -29.78
CA ARG A 97 10.68 -5.06 -30.90
C ARG A 97 10.95 -6.54 -30.70
N ALA A 98 11.24 -6.98 -29.48
CA ALA A 98 11.41 -8.39 -29.15
C ALA A 98 10.12 -9.22 -29.34
N HIS A 99 8.95 -8.66 -29.00
CA HIS A 99 7.66 -9.36 -29.00
C HIS A 99 6.76 -9.02 -30.20
N GLY A 100 7.34 -8.73 -31.37
CA GLY A 100 6.58 -8.55 -32.62
C GLY A 100 5.62 -7.35 -32.65
N GLY A 101 5.80 -6.38 -31.75
CA GLY A 101 5.11 -5.08 -31.71
C GLY A 101 5.85 -3.96 -32.45
N GLY A 102 7.00 -4.25 -33.08
CA GLY A 102 7.84 -3.27 -33.79
C GLY A 102 7.09 -2.25 -34.66
N PRO A 103 6.11 -2.65 -35.50
CA PRO A 103 5.34 -1.72 -36.35
C PRO A 103 4.48 -0.69 -35.61
N LEU A 104 4.20 -0.83 -34.30
CA LEU A 104 3.60 0.25 -33.51
C LEU A 104 4.51 1.48 -33.44
N LEU A 105 5.82 1.23 -33.40
CA LEU A 105 6.85 2.23 -33.13
C LEU A 105 7.17 3.11 -34.35
N GLU A 106 6.52 2.83 -35.49
CA GLU A 106 6.67 3.54 -36.76
C GLU A 106 5.63 4.67 -36.91
N VAL A 107 4.61 4.75 -36.03
CA VAL A 107 3.63 5.85 -35.99
C VAL A 107 3.53 6.41 -34.56
N PRO A 108 4.24 7.51 -34.23
CA PRO A 108 4.40 8.00 -32.84
C PRO A 108 3.11 8.40 -32.10
N GLU A 109 2.06 8.74 -32.83
CA GLU A 109 0.75 9.13 -32.31
C GLU A 109 -0.01 7.89 -31.82
N ILE A 110 -0.06 6.87 -32.69
CA ILE A 110 -0.66 5.55 -32.40
C ILE A 110 0.12 4.85 -31.28
N TRP A 111 1.45 5.01 -31.25
CA TRP A 111 2.26 4.47 -30.17
C TRP A 111 1.84 5.03 -28.80
N ARG A 112 1.66 6.34 -28.65
CA ARG A 112 1.24 6.95 -27.37
C ARG A 112 -0.15 6.50 -26.91
N GLU A 113 -1.08 6.28 -27.85
CA GLU A 113 -2.39 5.70 -27.54
C GLU A 113 -2.28 4.22 -27.10
N ALA A 114 -1.50 3.41 -27.83
CA ALA A 114 -1.25 2.02 -27.47
C ALA A 114 -0.58 1.88 -26.09
N GLN A 115 0.34 2.79 -25.76
CA GLN A 115 1.05 2.84 -24.48
C GLN A 115 0.08 3.12 -23.31
N ASP A 116 -0.81 4.12 -23.42
CA ASP A 116 -1.87 4.40 -22.42
C ASP A 116 -2.74 3.17 -22.16
N ARG A 117 -3.15 2.46 -23.21
CA ARG A 117 -4.01 1.28 -23.08
C ARG A 117 -3.31 0.08 -22.46
N ILE A 118 -2.03 -0.14 -22.81
CA ILE A 118 -1.17 -1.13 -22.16
C ILE A 118 -1.02 -0.79 -20.67
N GLU A 119 -0.55 0.42 -20.34
CA GLU A 119 -0.31 0.87 -18.97
C GLU A 119 -1.52 0.68 -18.05
N ARG A 120 -2.73 1.02 -18.51
CA ARG A 120 -3.98 0.82 -17.75
C ARG A 120 -4.33 -0.65 -17.51
N ALA A 121 -4.04 -1.56 -18.45
CA ALA A 121 -4.27 -2.99 -18.25
C ALA A 121 -3.25 -3.62 -17.31
N LEU A 122 -2.00 -3.11 -17.31
CA LEU A 122 -0.97 -3.54 -16.36
C LEU A 122 -1.33 -3.07 -14.95
N VAL A 123 -1.77 -1.83 -14.78
CA VAL A 123 -2.39 -1.39 -13.51
C VAL A 123 -3.60 -2.24 -13.15
N ALA A 124 -4.47 -2.60 -14.11
CA ALA A 124 -5.63 -3.44 -13.78
C ALA A 124 -5.21 -4.82 -13.23
N ALA A 125 -4.21 -5.45 -13.84
CA ALA A 125 -3.59 -6.66 -13.30
C ALA A 125 -2.98 -6.40 -11.91
N SER A 126 -2.24 -5.30 -11.73
CA SER A 126 -1.73 -4.78 -10.45
C SER A 126 -2.82 -4.23 -9.49
N LEU A 127 -4.10 -4.49 -9.75
CA LEU A 127 -5.23 -4.23 -8.85
C LEU A 127 -6.07 -5.50 -8.58
N GLY A 128 -5.70 -6.64 -9.18
CA GLY A 128 -6.34 -7.94 -9.00
C GLY A 128 -7.19 -8.42 -10.18
N ARG A 129 -7.28 -7.66 -11.28
CA ARG A 129 -7.99 -8.08 -12.51
C ARG A 129 -7.20 -9.20 -13.21
N LEU A 130 -7.68 -10.43 -13.15
CA LEU A 130 -7.11 -11.53 -13.92
C LEU A 130 -7.85 -11.74 -15.24
N PHE A 131 -7.14 -12.30 -16.23
CA PHE A 131 -7.65 -12.57 -17.56
C PHE A 131 -7.21 -13.97 -18.01
N ALA A 132 -8.16 -14.84 -18.39
CA ALA A 132 -7.88 -16.21 -18.81
C ALA A 132 -7.66 -16.34 -20.33
N ALA A 133 -8.11 -15.36 -21.12
CA ALA A 133 -7.92 -15.37 -22.57
C ALA A 133 -7.78 -13.96 -23.19
N PRO A 134 -7.15 -13.80 -24.36
CA PRO A 134 -6.99 -12.49 -25.01
C PRO A 134 -8.34 -11.80 -25.29
N LYS A 135 -9.37 -12.59 -25.59
CA LYS A 135 -10.75 -12.12 -25.80
C LYS A 135 -11.33 -11.36 -24.60
N GLU A 136 -10.93 -11.70 -23.37
CA GLU A 136 -11.43 -11.07 -22.13
C GLU A 136 -10.74 -9.74 -21.88
N VAL A 137 -9.42 -9.68 -22.09
CA VAL A 137 -8.65 -8.42 -22.11
C VAL A 137 -9.23 -7.47 -23.16
N ALA A 138 -9.49 -8.00 -24.36
CA ALA A 138 -10.05 -7.25 -25.48
C ALA A 138 -11.47 -6.72 -25.20
N ALA A 139 -12.32 -7.54 -24.57
CA ALA A 139 -13.68 -7.14 -24.18
C ALA A 139 -13.67 -6.10 -23.05
N TRP A 140 -12.80 -6.27 -22.04
CA TRP A 140 -12.65 -5.33 -20.93
C TRP A 140 -12.18 -3.95 -21.42
N TRP A 141 -11.13 -3.88 -22.24
CA TRP A 141 -10.76 -2.62 -22.91
C TRP A 141 -11.89 -2.11 -23.81
N GLY A 142 -12.57 -2.97 -24.56
CA GLY A 142 -13.69 -2.58 -25.41
C GLY A 142 -14.83 -1.89 -24.66
N ALA A 143 -15.03 -2.23 -23.38
CA ALA A 143 -16.01 -1.61 -22.49
C ALA A 143 -15.48 -0.37 -21.74
N HIS A 144 -14.28 -0.43 -21.18
CA HIS A 144 -13.76 0.60 -20.26
C HIS A 144 -12.80 1.60 -20.91
N PHE A 145 -11.99 1.17 -21.88
CA PHE A 145 -10.93 1.98 -22.51
C PHE A 145 -10.84 1.69 -24.02
N PRO A 146 -11.88 1.96 -24.81
CA PRO A 146 -11.97 1.51 -26.21
C PRO A 146 -10.80 2.04 -27.07
N LEU A 147 -10.38 1.22 -28.03
CA LEU A 147 -9.26 1.46 -28.94
C LEU A 147 -9.67 1.07 -30.36
N ARG A 148 -9.61 2.00 -31.32
CA ARG A 148 -9.98 1.79 -32.73
C ARG A 148 -9.18 2.71 -33.67
N THR A 149 -7.94 2.33 -33.93
CA THR A 149 -6.98 3.15 -34.69
C THR A 149 -6.41 2.34 -35.85
N ARG A 150 -6.01 2.97 -36.96
CA ARG A 150 -5.45 2.27 -38.14
C ARG A 150 -3.95 2.50 -38.26
N MET A 151 -3.19 1.42 -38.42
CA MET A 151 -1.76 1.45 -38.70
C MET A 151 -1.49 1.91 -40.14
N ALA A 152 -0.28 2.41 -40.41
CA ALA A 152 0.13 2.87 -41.73
C ALA A 152 0.11 1.77 -42.82
N ASP A 153 0.25 0.50 -42.43
CA ASP A 153 0.13 -0.66 -43.34
C ASP A 153 -1.32 -1.19 -43.50
N GLY A 154 -2.32 -0.42 -43.06
CA GLY A 154 -3.73 -0.73 -43.21
C GLY A 154 -4.30 -1.71 -42.18
N ARG A 155 -3.47 -2.31 -41.32
CA ARG A 155 -3.95 -3.13 -40.20
C ARG A 155 -4.67 -2.28 -39.17
N GLN A 156 -5.68 -2.85 -38.51
CA GLN A 156 -6.38 -2.20 -37.42
C GLN A 156 -5.65 -2.49 -36.10
N LEU A 157 -5.35 -1.42 -35.36
CA LEU A 157 -5.03 -1.48 -33.94
C LEU A 157 -6.36 -1.42 -33.17
N ASP A 158 -6.74 -2.56 -32.61
CA ASP A 158 -7.90 -2.70 -31.73
C ASP A 158 -7.53 -3.50 -30.47
N SER A 159 -8.49 -3.60 -29.55
CA SER A 159 -8.34 -4.31 -28.29
C SER A 159 -7.98 -5.79 -28.44
N ILE A 160 -8.32 -6.44 -29.57
CA ILE A 160 -8.00 -7.86 -29.82
C ILE A 160 -6.53 -7.99 -30.19
N TRP A 161 -6.06 -7.17 -31.14
CA TRP A 161 -4.64 -7.15 -31.52
C TRP A 161 -3.74 -6.80 -30.32
N LEU A 162 -4.16 -5.81 -29.51
CA LEU A 162 -3.39 -5.39 -28.34
C LEU A 162 -3.37 -6.47 -27.25
N ALA A 163 -4.44 -7.25 -27.10
CA ALA A 163 -4.51 -8.33 -26.11
C ALA A 163 -3.50 -9.43 -26.43
N HIS A 164 -3.43 -9.83 -27.69
CA HIS A 164 -2.40 -10.76 -28.21
C HIS A 164 -0.97 -10.21 -28.15
N ARG A 165 -0.75 -8.94 -27.78
CA ARG A 165 0.59 -8.42 -27.44
C ARG A 165 0.87 -8.46 -25.94
N LEU A 166 -0.10 -8.15 -25.08
CA LEU A 166 0.09 -8.34 -23.63
C LEU A 166 0.45 -9.78 -23.27
N THR A 167 -0.18 -10.78 -23.91
CA THR A 167 0.13 -12.20 -23.66
C THR A 167 1.58 -12.59 -23.94
N ALA A 168 2.26 -11.86 -24.85
CA ALA A 168 3.66 -12.08 -25.19
C ALA A 168 4.62 -11.24 -24.34
N LEU A 169 4.17 -10.09 -23.83
CA LEU A 169 4.95 -9.19 -22.98
C LEU A 169 4.95 -9.64 -21.51
N PHE A 170 3.85 -10.23 -21.04
CA PHE A 170 3.62 -10.65 -19.65
C PHE A 170 3.06 -12.08 -19.61
N PRO A 171 3.82 -13.09 -20.06
CA PRO A 171 3.37 -14.48 -20.03
C PRO A 171 3.17 -14.95 -18.58
N ALA A 172 2.08 -15.67 -18.32
CA ALA A 172 1.84 -16.28 -17.02
C ALA A 172 2.81 -17.44 -16.71
N PRO A 173 2.99 -17.80 -15.42
CA PRO A 173 3.73 -18.99 -15.02
C PRO A 173 3.19 -20.28 -15.67
N GLU A 174 4.08 -21.24 -15.93
CA GLU A 174 3.70 -22.52 -16.53
C GLU A 174 2.70 -23.27 -15.65
N GLY A 175 1.62 -23.79 -16.26
CA GLY A 175 0.50 -24.42 -15.55
C GLY A 175 -0.57 -23.47 -15.02
N SER A 176 -0.37 -22.14 -15.06
CA SER A 176 -1.40 -21.16 -14.69
C SER A 176 -2.62 -21.24 -15.63
N ARG A 177 -3.83 -21.22 -15.04
CA ARG A 177 -5.10 -21.05 -15.78
C ARG A 177 -5.39 -19.60 -16.18
N TRP A 178 -4.69 -18.65 -15.55
CA TRP A 178 -4.72 -17.24 -15.89
C TRP A 178 -3.59 -16.93 -16.87
N LEU A 179 -3.88 -16.11 -17.87
CA LEU A 179 -2.97 -15.82 -18.99
C LEU A 179 -2.21 -14.51 -18.76
N LEU A 180 -2.80 -13.58 -18.01
CA LEU A 180 -2.11 -12.48 -17.34
C LEU A 180 -2.21 -12.70 -15.82
N PRO A 181 -1.10 -12.90 -15.09
CA PRO A 181 -1.08 -12.90 -13.63
C PRO A 181 -1.21 -11.45 -13.12
N PRO A 182 -1.53 -11.23 -11.82
CA PRO A 182 -1.44 -9.89 -11.25
C PRO A 182 0.03 -9.53 -11.12
N ILE A 183 0.40 -8.36 -11.65
CA ILE A 183 1.82 -7.99 -11.76
C ILE A 183 2.29 -7.51 -10.38
N VAL A 184 3.36 -8.13 -9.88
CA VAL A 184 4.07 -7.76 -8.64
C VAL A 184 4.43 -6.27 -8.63
N PRO A 185 4.61 -5.61 -7.46
CA PRO A 185 4.60 -4.15 -7.34
C PRO A 185 5.55 -3.47 -8.34
N ASP A 186 4.99 -3.04 -9.46
CA ASP A 186 5.76 -2.62 -10.63
C ASP A 186 5.98 -1.11 -10.53
N PRO A 187 7.22 -0.61 -10.67
CA PRO A 187 7.48 0.82 -10.80
C PRO A 187 6.63 1.49 -11.89
N LEU A 188 6.24 0.75 -12.94
CA LEU A 188 5.29 1.22 -13.94
C LEU A 188 3.88 1.39 -13.34
N ALA A 189 3.39 0.45 -12.54
CA ALA A 189 2.06 0.55 -11.92
C ALA A 189 1.98 1.77 -10.99
N ASP A 190 2.99 1.98 -10.13
CA ASP A 190 3.10 3.17 -9.28
C ASP A 190 3.08 4.47 -10.11
N VAL A 191 3.89 4.53 -11.19
CA VAL A 191 3.97 5.70 -12.09
C VAL A 191 2.67 5.94 -12.85
N VAL A 192 1.97 4.89 -13.27
CA VAL A 192 0.69 4.96 -13.98
C VAL A 192 -0.43 5.42 -13.04
N MET A 193 -0.45 4.95 -11.79
CA MET A 193 -1.38 5.44 -10.76
C MET A 193 -1.17 6.94 -10.49
N ALA A 194 0.08 7.41 -10.44
CA ALA A 194 0.40 8.84 -10.33
C ALA A 194 0.01 9.65 -11.59
N ARG A 195 0.17 9.06 -12.78
CA ARG A 195 -0.20 9.66 -14.08
C ARG A 195 -1.72 9.81 -14.26
N TYR A 196 -2.51 8.88 -13.74
CA TYR A 196 -3.97 8.81 -13.93
C TYR A 196 -4.76 9.07 -12.64
N ARG A 197 -4.28 10.01 -11.82
CA ARG A 197 -4.96 10.52 -10.61
C ARG A 197 -6.43 10.91 -10.87
N GLU A 198 -6.70 11.52 -12.03
CA GLU A 198 -8.05 11.88 -12.49
C GLU A 198 -8.67 10.67 -13.18
N GLY A 199 -9.79 10.18 -12.63
CA GLY A 199 -10.39 8.89 -13.02
C GLY A 199 -9.80 7.67 -12.28
N LEU A 200 -8.99 7.87 -11.23
CA LEU A 200 -8.39 6.77 -10.48
C LEU A 200 -9.44 5.86 -9.81
N GLY A 201 -10.57 6.43 -9.35
CA GLY A 201 -11.70 5.67 -8.84
C GLY A 201 -12.34 4.77 -9.90
N ASP A 202 -12.53 5.28 -11.12
CA ASP A 202 -13.09 4.50 -12.24
C ASP A 202 -12.13 3.39 -12.69
N LEU A 203 -10.83 3.69 -12.78
CA LEU A 203 -9.79 2.71 -13.07
C LEU A 203 -9.74 1.61 -12.01
N THR A 204 -9.82 2.00 -10.73
CA THR A 204 -9.86 1.05 -9.60
C THR A 204 -11.12 0.19 -9.64
N ALA A 205 -12.30 0.79 -9.83
CA ALA A 205 -13.58 0.09 -9.89
C ALA A 205 -13.64 -0.91 -11.07
N ALA A 206 -13.12 -0.54 -12.24
CA ALA A 206 -13.04 -1.41 -13.41
C ALA A 206 -12.00 -2.54 -13.27
N ALA A 207 -11.03 -2.40 -12.36
CA ALA A 207 -9.91 -3.31 -12.18
C ALA A 207 -10.01 -4.23 -10.95
N LEU A 208 -10.96 -3.99 -10.05
CA LEU A 208 -11.15 -4.86 -8.89
C LEU A 208 -11.67 -6.26 -9.30
N PRO A 209 -11.35 -7.32 -8.55
CA PRO A 209 -11.85 -8.67 -8.81
C PRO A 209 -13.39 -8.75 -8.80
N THR A 210 -13.94 -9.52 -9.73
CA THR A 210 -15.37 -9.85 -9.80
C THR A 210 -15.74 -10.95 -8.82
N ALA A 211 -17.05 -11.04 -8.49
CA ALA A 211 -17.59 -12.05 -7.59
C ALA A 211 -17.23 -13.50 -7.98
N GLU A 212 -17.11 -13.82 -9.28
CA GLU A 212 -16.74 -15.17 -9.73
C GLU A 212 -15.24 -15.45 -9.55
N GLU A 213 -14.35 -14.47 -9.81
CA GLU A 213 -12.92 -14.61 -9.52
C GLU A 213 -12.67 -14.76 -8.02
N ILE A 214 -13.35 -13.95 -7.19
CA ILE A 214 -13.34 -14.02 -5.72
C ILE A 214 -13.77 -15.41 -5.24
N LYS A 215 -14.89 -15.92 -5.75
CA LYS A 215 -15.44 -17.25 -5.41
C LYS A 215 -14.49 -18.38 -5.80
N GLN A 216 -13.88 -18.31 -6.99
CA GLN A 216 -12.90 -19.30 -7.43
C GLN A 216 -11.62 -19.29 -6.58
N ALA A 217 -11.17 -18.10 -6.18
CA ALA A 217 -10.03 -17.95 -5.27
C ALA A 217 -10.34 -18.46 -3.86
N GLY A 218 -11.54 -18.18 -3.31
CA GLY A 218 -11.99 -18.74 -2.04
C GLY A 218 -12.11 -20.27 -2.06
N THR A 219 -12.45 -20.85 -3.22
CA THR A 219 -12.47 -22.31 -3.44
C THR A 219 -11.06 -22.89 -3.49
N ALA A 220 -10.12 -22.21 -4.15
CA ALA A 220 -8.72 -22.61 -4.18
C ALA A 220 -8.05 -22.49 -2.79
N ALA A 221 -8.32 -21.41 -2.06
CA ALA A 221 -7.77 -21.16 -0.72
C ALA A 221 -8.17 -22.27 0.26
N ARG A 222 -9.44 -22.68 0.24
CA ARG A 222 -9.94 -23.79 1.07
C ARG A 222 -9.19 -25.09 0.75
N ARG A 223 -9.13 -25.47 -0.53
CA ARG A 223 -8.50 -26.71 -0.98
C ARG A 223 -7.03 -26.78 -0.58
N LEU A 224 -6.29 -25.69 -0.81
CA LEU A 224 -4.87 -25.61 -0.44
C LEU A 224 -4.66 -25.66 1.08
N ALA A 225 -5.59 -25.14 1.89
CA ALA A 225 -5.53 -25.24 3.35
C ALA A 225 -5.87 -26.66 3.85
N GLU A 226 -6.80 -27.35 3.18
CA GLU A 226 -7.13 -28.76 3.42
C GLU A 226 -5.94 -29.67 3.04
N GLU A 227 -5.30 -29.42 1.90
CA GLU A 227 -4.10 -30.14 1.42
C GLU A 227 -2.86 -29.88 2.30
N ALA A 228 -2.67 -28.65 2.79
CA ALA A 228 -1.55 -28.29 3.68
C ALA A 228 -1.79 -28.61 5.16
N GLY A 229 -3.03 -28.95 5.56
CA GLY A 229 -3.41 -29.16 6.96
C GLY A 229 -3.29 -27.92 7.85
N GLY A 230 -3.33 -26.71 7.27
CA GLY A 230 -2.98 -25.47 7.97
C GLY A 230 -3.13 -24.20 7.12
N PRO A 231 -2.68 -23.03 7.63
CA PRO A 231 -2.77 -21.76 6.92
C PRO A 231 -1.85 -21.72 5.69
N VAL A 232 -2.38 -21.22 4.57
CA VAL A 232 -1.65 -21.11 3.29
C VAL A 232 -0.99 -19.73 3.18
N VAL A 233 0.29 -19.71 2.80
CA VAL A 233 1.00 -18.46 2.47
C VAL A 233 0.56 -18.00 1.08
N ILE A 234 -0.02 -16.80 0.98
CA ILE A 234 -0.41 -16.21 -0.30
C ILE A 234 0.79 -15.48 -0.91
N ASP A 235 1.51 -16.17 -1.81
CA ASP A 235 2.43 -15.55 -2.76
C ASP A 235 1.72 -15.42 -4.12
N PRO A 236 1.38 -14.21 -4.58
CA PRO A 236 0.68 -14.01 -5.86
C PRO A 236 1.40 -14.46 -7.14
N VAL A 237 2.72 -14.69 -7.09
CA VAL A 237 3.49 -15.27 -8.22
C VAL A 237 3.42 -16.79 -8.21
N GLN A 238 3.55 -17.40 -7.03
CA GLN A 238 3.54 -18.86 -6.87
C GLN A 238 2.12 -19.46 -6.72
N THR A 239 1.14 -18.63 -6.36
CA THR A 239 -0.28 -18.99 -6.22
C THR A 239 -1.20 -17.96 -6.90
N PRO A 240 -1.16 -17.82 -8.26
CA PRO A 240 -2.01 -16.88 -8.99
C PRO A 240 -3.51 -17.02 -8.69
N GLU A 241 -3.95 -18.24 -8.36
CA GLU A 241 -5.30 -18.59 -7.90
C GLU A 241 -5.77 -17.80 -6.68
N LEU A 242 -4.86 -17.45 -5.76
CA LEU A 242 -5.16 -16.79 -4.49
C LEU A 242 -4.91 -15.28 -4.54
N ALA A 243 -4.15 -14.82 -5.53
CA ALA A 243 -3.67 -13.46 -5.63
C ALA A 243 -4.78 -12.40 -5.53
N VAL A 244 -5.92 -12.62 -6.18
CA VAL A 244 -7.08 -11.71 -6.18
C VAL A 244 -7.61 -11.38 -4.78
N LEU A 245 -7.36 -12.25 -3.79
CA LEU A 245 -7.79 -12.04 -2.41
C LEU A 245 -6.87 -11.07 -1.66
N ALA A 246 -5.56 -11.14 -1.91
CA ALA A 246 -4.55 -10.32 -1.23
C ALA A 246 -4.18 -9.04 -1.99
N TRP A 247 -4.43 -8.98 -3.30
CA TRP A 247 -3.87 -7.92 -4.13
C TRP A 247 -4.33 -6.50 -3.77
N PRO A 248 -5.63 -6.22 -3.54
CA PRO A 248 -6.07 -4.88 -3.17
C PRO A 248 -5.62 -4.47 -1.75
N ALA A 249 -5.14 -5.41 -0.91
CA ALA A 249 -4.52 -5.08 0.37
C ALA A 249 -3.12 -4.47 0.16
N ARG A 250 -2.33 -5.02 -0.77
CA ARG A 250 -1.00 -4.50 -1.14
C ARG A 250 -1.09 -3.12 -1.79
N LEU A 251 -2.09 -2.89 -2.65
CA LEU A 251 -2.43 -1.56 -3.15
C LEU A 251 -2.58 -0.54 -2.01
N VAL A 252 -3.37 -0.86 -0.99
CA VAL A 252 -3.65 0.02 0.15
C VAL A 252 -2.42 0.22 1.05
N ALA A 253 -1.60 -0.82 1.24
CA ALA A 253 -0.44 -0.78 2.13
C ALA A 253 0.84 -0.20 1.48
N GLU A 254 1.06 -0.43 0.18
CA GLU A 254 2.32 -0.13 -0.50
C GLU A 254 2.22 1.01 -1.52
N VAL A 255 1.11 1.11 -2.26
CA VAL A 255 0.98 2.00 -3.43
C VAL A 255 0.30 3.33 -3.08
N LEU A 256 -0.86 3.27 -2.40
CA LEU A 256 -1.62 4.47 -2.06
C LEU A 256 -0.90 5.44 -1.10
N PRO A 257 -0.03 5.01 -0.16
CA PRO A 257 0.83 5.92 0.59
C PRO A 257 1.85 6.64 -0.31
N ARG A 258 2.51 5.93 -1.24
CA ARG A 258 3.46 6.54 -2.20
C ARG A 258 2.77 7.57 -3.09
N LEU A 259 1.54 7.30 -3.52
CA LEU A 259 0.72 8.26 -4.26
C LEU A 259 0.43 9.51 -3.41
N SER A 260 0.11 9.34 -2.12
CA SER A 260 -0.12 10.45 -1.18
C SER A 260 1.13 11.30 -0.92
N GLU A 261 2.32 10.71 -1.00
CA GLU A 261 3.62 11.36 -0.78
C GLU A 261 4.17 12.01 -2.06
N ALA A 262 3.57 11.73 -3.23
CA ALA A 262 3.97 12.34 -4.49
C ALA A 262 3.61 13.84 -4.52
N ALA A 263 4.59 14.69 -4.85
CA ALA A 263 4.44 16.15 -4.94
C ALA A 263 3.57 16.64 -6.13
N ALA A 264 2.69 15.81 -6.66
CA ALA A 264 1.80 16.11 -7.77
C ALA A 264 0.48 16.69 -7.25
N PRO A 265 -0.03 17.82 -7.81
CA PRO A 265 -1.34 18.35 -7.44
C PRO A 265 -2.46 17.30 -7.61
N GLY A 266 -3.38 17.22 -6.65
CA GLY A 266 -4.53 16.32 -6.67
C GLY A 266 -4.23 14.84 -6.33
N ALA A 267 -3.00 14.50 -5.94
CA ALA A 267 -2.64 13.12 -5.62
C ALA A 267 -3.31 12.59 -4.33
N GLU A 268 -3.50 13.45 -3.32
CA GLU A 268 -4.20 13.09 -2.07
C GLU A 268 -5.70 12.81 -2.35
N GLU A 269 -6.34 13.62 -3.19
CA GLU A 269 -7.75 13.47 -3.61
C GLU A 269 -7.96 12.18 -4.41
N ALA A 270 -7.06 11.87 -5.32
CA ALA A 270 -7.10 10.62 -6.08
C ALA A 270 -6.91 9.40 -5.17
N ALA A 271 -5.97 9.47 -4.22
CA ALA A 271 -5.73 8.40 -3.27
C ALA A 271 -6.93 8.20 -2.31
N LYS A 272 -7.60 9.28 -1.86
CA LYS A 272 -8.88 9.22 -1.14
C LYS A 272 -9.96 8.51 -1.95
N ALA A 273 -10.12 8.88 -3.23
CA ALA A 273 -11.12 8.27 -4.10
C ALA A 273 -10.87 6.77 -4.31
N ALA A 274 -9.62 6.36 -4.55
CA ALA A 274 -9.24 4.95 -4.66
C ALA A 274 -9.49 4.17 -3.36
N LEU A 275 -9.16 4.75 -2.19
CA LEU A 275 -9.46 4.12 -0.89
C LEU A 275 -10.96 3.92 -0.66
N GLU A 276 -11.79 4.88 -1.06
CA GLU A 276 -13.24 4.78 -0.93
C GLU A 276 -13.82 3.69 -1.86
N THR A 277 -13.31 3.58 -3.09
CA THR A 277 -13.63 2.47 -4.01
C THR A 277 -13.23 1.11 -3.43
N VAL A 278 -12.01 0.98 -2.90
CA VAL A 278 -11.52 -0.27 -2.31
C VAL A 278 -12.26 -0.63 -1.02
N ALA A 279 -12.62 0.35 -0.19
CA ALA A 279 -13.41 0.12 1.02
C ALA A 279 -14.82 -0.42 0.71
N GLY A 280 -15.52 0.21 -0.25
CA GLY A 280 -16.84 -0.27 -0.69
C GLY A 280 -16.80 -1.66 -1.32
N TRP A 281 -15.77 -1.95 -2.13
CA TRP A 281 -15.56 -3.30 -2.66
C TRP A 281 -15.19 -4.32 -1.57
N LEU A 282 -14.39 -3.93 -0.57
CA LEU A 282 -13.99 -4.81 0.53
C LEU A 282 -15.19 -5.17 1.40
N GLU A 283 -16.02 -4.19 1.75
CA GLU A 283 -17.29 -4.41 2.44
C GLU A 283 -18.23 -5.31 1.63
N GLY A 284 -18.47 -5.00 0.35
CA GLY A 284 -19.34 -5.80 -0.52
C GLY A 284 -18.84 -7.24 -0.71
N THR A 285 -17.54 -7.42 -0.92
CA THR A 285 -16.88 -8.74 -1.02
C THR A 285 -17.00 -9.51 0.28
N ALA A 286 -16.78 -8.86 1.43
CA ALA A 286 -16.96 -9.51 2.72
C ALA A 286 -18.41 -9.96 2.94
N HIS A 287 -19.42 -9.20 2.48
CA HIS A 287 -20.83 -9.61 2.56
C HIS A 287 -21.18 -10.77 1.60
N ALA A 288 -20.47 -10.92 0.48
CA ALA A 288 -20.69 -11.99 -0.49
C ALA A 288 -19.95 -13.30 -0.16
N LEU A 289 -18.90 -13.24 0.65
CA LEU A 289 -18.12 -14.41 1.09
C LEU A 289 -18.79 -15.11 2.29
N PRO A 290 -18.84 -16.46 2.32
CA PRO A 290 -19.28 -17.19 3.52
C PRO A 290 -18.38 -16.91 4.72
N ASP A 291 -18.95 -16.74 5.92
CA ASP A 291 -18.27 -16.16 7.10
C ASP A 291 -16.89 -16.75 7.44
N GLY A 292 -16.74 -18.08 7.31
CA GLY A 292 -15.46 -18.75 7.55
C GLY A 292 -14.36 -18.30 6.57
N VAL A 293 -14.71 -18.14 5.29
CA VAL A 293 -13.80 -17.62 4.26
C VAL A 293 -13.60 -16.12 4.44
N ALA A 294 -14.65 -15.36 4.76
CA ALA A 294 -14.57 -13.92 5.01
C ALA A 294 -13.63 -13.59 6.18
N ARG A 295 -13.69 -14.34 7.29
CA ARG A 295 -12.76 -14.17 8.43
C ARG A 295 -11.31 -14.47 8.07
N SER A 296 -11.03 -15.62 7.43
CA SER A 296 -9.66 -15.96 6.99
C SER A 296 -9.11 -14.92 6.02
N TRP A 297 -9.97 -14.37 5.16
CA TRP A 297 -9.62 -13.32 4.20
C TRP A 297 -9.32 -11.97 4.87
N LEU A 298 -10.18 -11.52 5.80
CA LEU A 298 -9.93 -10.28 6.56
C LEU A 298 -8.68 -10.39 7.45
N ALA A 299 -8.38 -11.57 8.00
CA ALA A 299 -7.13 -11.81 8.73
C ALA A 299 -5.89 -11.66 7.81
N ALA A 300 -5.96 -12.13 6.57
CA ALA A 300 -4.89 -11.93 5.58
C ALA A 300 -4.72 -10.43 5.21
N TRP A 301 -5.81 -9.66 5.16
CA TRP A 301 -5.75 -8.20 5.01
C TRP A 301 -5.10 -7.52 6.23
N GLN A 302 -5.45 -7.91 7.45
CA GLN A 302 -4.84 -7.36 8.66
C GLN A 302 -3.31 -7.56 8.69
N GLY A 303 -2.82 -8.69 8.17
CA GLY A 303 -1.38 -8.95 8.05
C GLY A 303 -0.64 -8.11 7.00
N ALA A 304 -1.36 -7.49 6.07
CA ALA A 304 -0.78 -6.62 5.03
C ALA A 304 -0.92 -5.12 5.36
N LEU A 305 -1.95 -4.73 6.11
CA LEU A 305 -2.27 -3.33 6.40
C LEU A 305 -1.36 -2.71 7.49
N PRO A 306 -0.98 -1.42 7.37
CA PRO A 306 -0.24 -0.72 8.42
C PRO A 306 -1.14 -0.34 9.61
N HIS A 307 -0.52 -0.20 10.79
CA HIS A 307 -1.21 0.22 12.02
C HIS A 307 -1.87 1.61 11.88
N PRO A 308 -3.11 1.84 12.39
CA PRO A 308 -3.89 3.07 12.22
C PRO A 308 -3.17 4.41 12.44
N GLU A 309 -2.22 4.44 13.36
CA GLU A 309 -1.50 5.66 13.74
C GLU A 309 -0.56 6.14 12.62
N ARG A 310 0.02 5.19 11.85
CA ARG A 310 1.18 5.40 10.97
C ARG A 310 0.90 6.14 9.67
N THR A 311 -0.35 6.19 9.20
CA THR A 311 -0.67 6.76 7.88
C THR A 311 -1.98 7.53 7.92
N LEU A 312 -1.88 8.88 7.89
CA LEU A 312 -3.03 9.81 7.95
C LEU A 312 -4.13 9.45 6.93
N LEU A 313 -3.75 9.27 5.67
CA LEU A 313 -4.64 8.98 4.56
C LEU A 313 -5.46 7.68 4.77
N LEU A 314 -4.87 6.65 5.38
CA LEU A 314 -5.50 5.33 5.52
C LEU A 314 -6.52 5.24 6.66
N ARG A 315 -6.57 6.23 7.56
CA ARG A 315 -7.44 6.19 8.76
C ARG A 315 -8.93 5.96 8.45
N PRO A 316 -9.56 6.57 7.42
CA PRO A 316 -10.96 6.30 7.07
C PRO A 316 -11.17 4.85 6.61
N PHE A 317 -10.27 4.34 5.76
CA PHE A 317 -10.29 2.95 5.30
C PHE A 317 -10.12 1.97 6.48
N LEU A 318 -9.14 2.21 7.35
CA LEU A 318 -8.85 1.34 8.49
C LEU A 318 -10.00 1.33 9.50
N ALA A 319 -10.65 2.47 9.76
CA ALA A 319 -11.84 2.52 10.60
C ALA A 319 -13.02 1.70 10.03
N ARG A 320 -13.18 1.62 8.70
CA ARG A 320 -14.16 0.74 8.06
C ARG A 320 -13.77 -0.73 8.18
N PHE A 321 -12.50 -1.03 7.87
CA PHE A 321 -11.93 -2.38 7.95
C PHE A 321 -12.06 -3.01 9.36
N TYR A 322 -11.63 -2.33 10.42
CA TYR A 322 -11.69 -2.89 11.77
C TYR A 322 -13.12 -3.01 12.32
N ARG A 323 -14.05 -2.15 11.88
CA ARG A 323 -15.48 -2.29 12.17
C ARG A 323 -16.05 -3.56 11.53
N LEU A 324 -15.88 -3.70 10.21
CA LEU A 324 -16.27 -4.89 9.45
C LEU A 324 -15.64 -6.18 10.00
N GLN A 325 -14.41 -6.11 10.52
CA GLN A 325 -13.77 -7.23 11.20
C GLN A 325 -14.47 -7.59 12.51
N ALA A 326 -14.70 -6.62 13.41
CA ALA A 326 -15.38 -6.83 14.69
C ALA A 326 -16.81 -7.39 14.51
N ASP A 327 -17.56 -6.83 13.55
CA ASP A 327 -18.94 -7.22 13.23
C ASP A 327 -19.07 -8.67 12.72
N ARG A 328 -17.97 -9.28 12.22
CA ARG A 328 -17.94 -10.63 11.60
C ARG A 328 -17.34 -11.73 12.47
N LEU A 329 -16.84 -11.37 13.64
CA LEU A 329 -16.28 -12.31 14.59
C LEU A 329 -17.42 -12.94 15.42
N PRO A 330 -17.50 -14.28 15.51
CA PRO A 330 -18.55 -14.96 16.27
C PRO A 330 -18.41 -14.64 17.76
N GLU A 331 -19.49 -14.84 18.53
CA GLU A 331 -19.55 -14.51 19.97
C GLU A 331 -18.40 -15.14 20.79
N GLY A 332 -17.93 -16.34 20.40
CA GLY A 332 -16.80 -17.01 21.05
C GLY A 332 -15.40 -16.45 20.72
N ALA A 333 -15.27 -15.51 19.78
CA ALA A 333 -13.98 -14.93 19.36
C ALA A 333 -13.66 -13.61 20.09
N ALA A 334 -13.83 -13.60 21.42
CA ALA A 334 -13.70 -12.40 22.26
C ALA A 334 -12.32 -11.71 22.14
N THR A 335 -11.23 -12.48 22.05
CA THR A 335 -9.86 -11.94 21.90
C THR A 335 -9.69 -11.17 20.60
N ASP A 336 -10.08 -11.77 19.47
CA ASP A 336 -9.98 -11.14 18.15
C ASP A 336 -10.88 -9.90 18.06
N ARG A 337 -12.07 -9.99 18.67
CA ARG A 337 -13.06 -8.89 18.73
C ARG A 337 -12.51 -7.71 19.52
N ALA A 338 -11.94 -7.96 20.71
CA ALA A 338 -11.32 -6.92 21.53
C ALA A 338 -10.14 -6.24 20.80
N GLY A 339 -9.32 -7.02 20.08
CA GLY A 339 -8.23 -6.48 19.27
C GLY A 339 -8.72 -5.61 18.10
N ALA A 340 -9.75 -6.06 17.38
CA ALA A 340 -10.37 -5.30 16.29
C ALA A 340 -11.01 -4.00 16.81
N LEU A 341 -11.77 -4.06 17.91
CA LEU A 341 -12.41 -2.90 18.55
C LEU A 341 -11.38 -1.89 19.10
N ASN A 342 -10.26 -2.35 19.68
CA ASN A 342 -9.18 -1.48 20.11
C ASN A 342 -8.56 -0.72 18.90
N ASN A 343 -8.27 -1.43 17.80
CA ASN A 343 -7.73 -0.82 16.58
C ASN A 343 -8.73 0.12 15.89
N LEU A 344 -10.02 -0.22 15.90
CA LEU A 344 -11.13 0.64 15.49
C LEU A 344 -11.17 1.93 16.32
N GLY A 345 -11.04 1.83 17.65
CA GLY A 345 -10.99 2.97 18.56
C GLY A 345 -9.83 3.91 18.27
N ILE A 346 -8.63 3.37 18.03
CA ILE A 346 -7.46 4.15 17.61
C ILE A 346 -7.73 4.86 16.27
N ALA A 347 -8.23 4.13 15.26
CA ALA A 347 -8.51 4.70 13.93
C ALA A 347 -9.55 5.83 13.98
N LEU A 348 -10.64 5.65 14.74
CA LEU A 348 -11.70 6.67 14.92
C LEU A 348 -11.20 7.88 15.72
N SER A 349 -10.42 7.67 16.77
CA SER A 349 -9.79 8.75 17.55
C SER A 349 -8.88 9.60 16.66
N ALA A 350 -8.09 8.93 15.83
CA ALA A 350 -7.18 9.53 14.85
C ALA A 350 -7.88 10.23 13.66
N LEU A 351 -9.21 10.09 13.54
CA LEU A 351 -10.10 10.84 12.64
C LEU A 351 -10.88 11.96 13.36
N GLY A 352 -10.73 12.12 14.68
CA GLY A 352 -11.53 13.03 15.49
C GLY A 352 -12.97 12.54 15.78
N ARG A 353 -13.31 11.29 15.42
CA ARG A 353 -14.62 10.65 15.67
C ARG A 353 -14.67 10.09 17.10
N ARG A 354 -14.47 10.97 18.09
CA ARG A 354 -14.10 10.62 19.46
C ARG A 354 -15.17 9.83 20.21
N GLU A 355 -16.44 10.09 19.94
CA GLU A 355 -17.58 9.42 20.57
C GLU A 355 -17.69 7.96 20.09
N GLU A 356 -17.49 7.70 18.80
CA GLU A 356 -17.43 6.34 18.26
C GLU A 356 -16.14 5.62 18.71
N ALA A 357 -15.03 6.35 18.83
CA ALA A 357 -13.79 5.82 19.40
C ALA A 357 -13.98 5.40 20.87
N LEU A 358 -14.75 6.18 21.64
CA LEU A 358 -15.06 5.89 23.04
C LEU A 358 -15.92 4.63 23.19
N ALA A 359 -16.90 4.43 22.30
CA ALA A 359 -17.68 3.19 22.28
C ALA A 359 -16.80 1.97 22.02
N ALA A 360 -16.01 1.99 20.93
CA ALA A 360 -15.14 0.86 20.56
C ALA A 360 -14.06 0.57 21.61
N THR A 361 -13.44 1.59 22.19
CA THR A 361 -12.44 1.39 23.26
C THR A 361 -13.05 0.89 24.58
N LYS A 362 -14.29 1.26 24.92
CA LYS A 362 -14.98 0.70 26.11
C LYS A 362 -15.33 -0.77 25.90
N GLU A 363 -15.92 -1.15 24.77
CA GLU A 363 -16.25 -2.55 24.45
C GLU A 363 -14.98 -3.43 24.41
N ALA A 364 -13.87 -2.93 23.87
CA ALA A 364 -12.57 -3.61 23.91
C ALA A 364 -12.06 -3.83 25.36
N VAL A 365 -12.13 -2.81 26.23
CA VAL A 365 -11.75 -2.94 27.65
C VAL A 365 -12.65 -3.92 28.40
N GLU A 366 -13.96 -3.95 28.12
CA GLU A 366 -14.90 -4.88 28.75
C GLU A 366 -14.58 -6.34 28.39
N HIS A 367 -14.32 -6.63 27.12
CA HIS A 367 -13.83 -7.95 26.70
C HIS A 367 -12.46 -8.30 27.30
N TYR A 368 -11.48 -7.38 27.28
CA TYR A 368 -10.17 -7.65 27.83
C TYR A 368 -10.18 -7.82 29.37
N ARG A 369 -11.12 -7.21 30.10
CA ARG A 369 -11.34 -7.53 31.53
C ARG A 369 -11.82 -8.96 31.73
N GLN A 370 -12.86 -9.39 31.02
CA GLN A 370 -13.37 -10.77 31.09
C GLN A 370 -12.27 -11.80 30.75
N LEU A 371 -11.47 -11.51 29.72
CA LEU A 371 -10.33 -12.33 29.33
C LEU A 371 -9.21 -12.33 30.39
N ALA A 372 -8.89 -11.18 30.99
CA ALA A 372 -7.87 -11.06 32.04
C ALA A 372 -8.32 -11.57 33.42
N GLU A 373 -9.61 -11.77 33.65
CA GLU A 373 -10.16 -12.53 34.79
C GLU A 373 -9.98 -14.04 34.57
N ALA A 374 -10.30 -14.53 33.37
CA ALA A 374 -10.18 -15.95 33.01
C ALA A 374 -8.72 -16.43 32.83
N ASN A 375 -7.85 -15.60 32.23
CA ASN A 375 -6.42 -15.87 32.08
C ASN A 375 -5.60 -14.58 32.29
N PRO A 376 -5.27 -14.23 33.55
CA PRO A 376 -4.58 -12.99 33.88
C PRO A 376 -3.19 -12.84 33.26
N GLN A 377 -2.46 -13.94 33.04
CA GLN A 377 -1.09 -13.89 32.51
C GLN A 377 -1.06 -13.63 31.00
N ALA A 378 -2.09 -14.06 30.26
CA ALA A 378 -2.19 -13.79 28.84
C ALA A 378 -2.67 -12.36 28.54
N PHE A 379 -3.74 -11.91 29.19
CA PHE A 379 -4.52 -10.75 28.71
C PHE A 379 -4.37 -9.45 29.51
N ARG A 380 -3.66 -9.45 30.65
CA ARG A 380 -3.32 -8.19 31.34
C ARG A 380 -2.52 -7.18 30.49
N PRO A 381 -1.59 -7.59 29.60
CA PRO A 381 -0.91 -6.67 28.69
C PRO A 381 -1.88 -5.93 27.74
N ASP A 382 -2.84 -6.66 27.16
CA ASP A 382 -3.80 -6.10 26.21
C ASP A 382 -4.85 -5.22 26.91
N LEU A 383 -5.31 -5.65 28.10
CA LEU A 383 -6.16 -4.83 28.97
C LEU A 383 -5.47 -3.49 29.30
N ALA A 384 -4.20 -3.51 29.72
CA ALA A 384 -3.45 -2.30 30.03
C ALA A 384 -3.26 -1.39 28.79
N MET A 385 -3.08 -1.97 27.61
CA MET A 385 -3.03 -1.23 26.34
C MET A 385 -4.37 -0.58 26.01
N SER A 386 -5.48 -1.31 26.11
CA SER A 386 -6.81 -0.75 25.82
C SER A 386 -7.26 0.28 26.84
N LEU A 387 -6.85 0.16 28.12
CA LEU A 387 -7.06 1.18 29.15
C LEU A 387 -6.27 2.47 28.88
N ASN A 388 -5.02 2.39 28.41
CA ASN A 388 -4.27 3.55 27.90
C ASN A 388 -5.05 4.25 26.77
N ASN A 389 -5.53 3.48 25.79
CA ASN A 389 -6.22 4.01 24.61
C ASN A 389 -7.56 4.66 24.99
N LEU A 390 -8.32 4.02 25.89
CA LEU A 390 -9.53 4.57 26.49
C LEU A 390 -9.24 5.88 27.24
N GLY A 391 -8.16 5.94 28.03
CA GLY A 391 -7.71 7.16 28.71
C GLY A 391 -7.43 8.31 27.75
N ASN A 392 -6.69 8.06 26.68
CA ASN A 392 -6.40 9.04 25.64
C ASN A 392 -7.67 9.57 24.93
N VAL A 393 -8.62 8.68 24.62
CA VAL A 393 -9.91 9.07 24.02
C VAL A 393 -10.76 9.90 24.99
N LEU A 394 -10.76 9.56 26.28
CA LEU A 394 -11.49 10.30 27.31
C LEU A 394 -10.93 11.72 27.53
N SER A 395 -9.61 11.90 27.56
CA SER A 395 -8.98 13.25 27.63
C SER A 395 -9.27 14.06 26.37
N ALA A 396 -9.22 13.43 25.19
CA ALA A 396 -9.61 14.09 23.94
C ALA A 396 -11.09 14.55 23.91
N LEU A 397 -11.95 13.96 24.75
CA LEU A 397 -13.35 14.35 25.01
C LEU A 397 -13.50 15.31 26.22
N GLY A 398 -12.41 15.70 26.89
CA GLY A 398 -12.41 16.53 28.09
C GLY A 398 -12.85 15.82 29.37
N ARG A 399 -13.09 14.51 29.35
CA ARG A 399 -13.56 13.65 30.46
C ARG A 399 -12.39 13.24 31.37
N ARG A 400 -11.71 14.25 31.92
CA ARG A 400 -10.40 14.14 32.60
C ARG A 400 -10.38 13.15 33.75
N GLU A 401 -11.43 13.09 34.56
CA GLU A 401 -11.51 12.22 35.75
C GLU A 401 -11.58 10.74 35.35
N GLU A 402 -12.38 10.41 34.32
CA GLU A 402 -12.44 9.07 33.74
C GLU A 402 -11.12 8.73 33.01
N ALA A 403 -10.53 9.70 32.29
CA ALA A 403 -9.25 9.53 31.61
C ALA A 403 -8.13 9.19 32.61
N LEU A 404 -8.08 9.91 33.73
CA LEU A 404 -7.16 9.70 34.83
C LEU A 404 -7.37 8.33 35.49
N ALA A 405 -8.62 7.89 35.66
CA ALA A 405 -8.93 6.57 36.22
C ALA A 405 -8.43 5.43 35.33
N ALA A 406 -8.78 5.45 34.03
CA ALA A 406 -8.34 4.42 33.08
C ALA A 406 -6.80 4.39 32.93
N THR A 407 -6.15 5.55 32.87
CA THR A 407 -4.69 5.65 32.75
C THR A 407 -3.97 5.16 34.01
N LYS A 408 -4.53 5.36 35.21
CA LYS A 408 -4.00 4.79 36.46
C LYS A 408 -4.08 3.26 36.47
N GLU A 409 -5.22 2.69 36.08
CA GLU A 409 -5.40 1.23 35.98
C GLU A 409 -4.39 0.61 35.00
N ALA A 410 -4.16 1.26 33.84
CA ALA A 410 -3.11 0.87 32.89
C ALA A 410 -1.70 0.94 33.50
N VAL A 411 -1.35 2.04 34.18
CA VAL A 411 -0.05 2.20 34.86
C VAL A 411 0.17 1.08 35.89
N ASP A 412 -0.82 0.76 36.72
CA ASP A 412 -0.66 -0.24 37.79
C ASP A 412 -0.63 -1.68 37.27
N LEU A 413 -1.27 -1.98 36.13
CA LEU A 413 -1.07 -3.22 35.40
C LEU A 413 0.34 -3.29 34.79
N TYR A 414 0.80 -2.25 34.08
CA TYR A 414 2.14 -2.22 33.50
C TYR A 414 3.26 -2.21 34.54
N ARG A 415 3.03 -1.69 35.76
CA ARG A 415 3.96 -1.85 36.90
C ARG A 415 4.13 -3.31 37.29
N GLN A 416 3.05 -4.07 37.43
CA GLN A 416 3.11 -5.51 37.75
C GLN A 416 3.80 -6.29 36.62
N LEU A 417 3.46 -6.00 35.36
CA LEU A 417 4.07 -6.62 34.19
C LEU A 417 5.57 -6.31 34.08
N ALA A 418 5.98 -5.06 34.30
CA ALA A 418 7.39 -4.65 34.28
C ALA A 418 8.20 -5.17 35.48
N GLN A 419 7.58 -5.55 36.59
CA GLN A 419 8.25 -6.29 37.67
C GLN A 419 8.53 -7.75 37.27
N ALA A 420 7.61 -8.38 36.53
CA ALA A 420 7.77 -9.77 36.07
C ALA A 420 8.68 -9.91 34.83
N ASN A 421 8.59 -8.98 33.87
CA ASN A 421 9.45 -8.92 32.69
C ASN A 421 9.77 -7.45 32.34
N PRO A 422 10.85 -6.88 32.91
CA PRO A 422 11.22 -5.49 32.69
C PRO A 422 11.52 -5.16 31.22
N GLN A 423 12.16 -6.09 30.49
CA GLN A 423 12.59 -5.84 29.10
C GLN A 423 11.40 -5.69 28.14
N ALA A 424 10.33 -6.48 28.35
CA ALA A 424 9.11 -6.36 27.55
C ALA A 424 8.28 -5.13 27.93
N PHE A 425 8.13 -4.83 29.22
CA PHE A 425 7.05 -3.93 29.69
C PHE A 425 7.48 -2.55 30.18
N LEU A 426 8.78 -2.29 30.42
CA LEU A 426 9.25 -0.93 30.74
C LEU A 426 8.92 0.12 29.65
N PRO A 427 8.98 -0.16 28.33
CA PRO A 427 8.60 0.82 27.30
C PRO A 427 7.12 1.24 27.42
N TYR A 428 6.22 0.27 27.56
CA TYR A 428 4.78 0.52 27.70
C TYR A 428 4.45 1.24 29.01
N LEU A 429 5.12 0.87 30.11
CA LEU A 429 5.00 1.57 31.39
C LEU A 429 5.45 3.04 31.28
N ALA A 430 6.52 3.32 30.54
CA ALA A 430 6.96 4.70 30.30
C ALA A 430 5.92 5.51 29.51
N THR A 431 5.29 4.92 28.48
CA THR A 431 4.16 5.53 27.76
C THR A 431 2.97 5.79 28.68
N SER A 432 2.55 4.82 29.49
CA SER A 432 1.45 5.01 30.46
C SER A 432 1.76 6.10 31.50
N LEU A 433 2.99 6.18 31.99
CA LEU A 433 3.41 7.20 32.95
C LEU A 433 3.48 8.60 32.31
N ASN A 434 3.89 8.71 31.05
CA ASN A 434 3.83 9.95 30.28
C ASN A 434 2.38 10.42 30.12
N ASN A 435 1.48 9.51 29.73
CA ASN A 435 0.05 9.83 29.57
C ASN A 435 -0.56 10.22 30.92
N LEU A 436 -0.23 9.52 32.01
CA LEU A 436 -0.65 9.87 33.37
C LEU A 436 -0.17 11.28 33.78
N GLY A 437 1.06 11.66 33.42
CA GLY A 437 1.59 13.01 33.61
C GLY A 437 0.78 14.07 32.87
N ALA A 438 0.36 13.78 31.63
CA ALA A 438 -0.54 14.66 30.87
C ALA A 438 -1.93 14.76 31.54
N MET A 439 -2.56 13.65 31.91
CA MET A 439 -3.88 13.65 32.58
C MET A 439 -3.87 14.46 33.88
N LEU A 440 -2.78 14.40 34.64
CA LEU A 440 -2.60 15.20 35.87
C LEU A 440 -2.42 16.68 35.52
N SER A 441 -1.56 17.01 34.55
CA SER A 441 -1.35 18.40 34.11
C SER A 441 -2.59 19.04 33.47
N GLU A 442 -3.55 18.24 32.99
CA GLU A 442 -4.87 18.72 32.51
C GLU A 442 -5.87 19.03 33.63
N LEU A 443 -5.58 18.62 34.87
CA LEU A 443 -6.42 18.79 36.07
C LEU A 443 -5.85 19.83 37.06
N GLY A 444 -4.54 20.03 37.10
CA GLY A 444 -3.83 21.02 37.93
C GLY A 444 -3.06 20.43 39.11
#